data_AF-A0A6J2UG97-F1
#
_entry.id   AF-A0A6J2UG97-F1
#
_cell.length_a   1.000
_cell.length_b   1.000
_cell.length_c   1.000
_cell.angle_alpha   90.00
_cell.angle_beta   90.00
_cell.angle_gamma   90.00
#
_symmetry.space_group_name_H-M   'P 1'
#
loop_
_entity.id
_entity.type
_entity.pdbx_description
1 polymer ?
#
loop_
_entity_poly.entity_id
_entity_poly.type
_entity_poly.pdbx_seq_one_letter_code
_entity_poly.pdbx_strand_id
1 'polypeptide(L)'
;MNAVIALCHFCEAHGPCAIFCTQTLRDTKIEDLQLDQQQHSQKECSACNYTTTTGRNNIYSKDTESGATFLSTQTSVLPEVATLVKQAAVRSLSCEINTNKDKDGGFVFFGDSARGHVLSHTFRVCDLQTRGFYQLFSIIVLMKDKYFLLNIKPFLAEHLKKISSELQAAAQRTKEAEEVNYSARQRRLSGAQFLMPTPRSLVELTCEQNVFAQLHSHFAWILLAGSRFLTEHVTFGNLPWLPPQSSGRPPAQRLTYNSSTLPMIEKYEESIDDQEEFFSLRHIKQVVRKDDFANVCYCALTGVKIIVRGAPERTFNFMMCLKKLLPEPMHNLMRIDAQHQHSISSEYKIISVSNDIAVPVASSSVFRIDFLDEHLNGHDVSVKWQGELPRKLPDLMVKLQRAVEEKTFTELVLNKQTKVHIEEWKNKVKCLNHAKSTSVQTKLKKVLGVQPQDQPLINYWSTHLH
;
A
#
# COMPACT_ATOMS: atom_id res chain seq x y z
N MET A 1 -5.55 3.44 -14.33
CA MET A 1 -6.43 4.59 -14.17
C MET A 1 -7.82 4.01 -14.27
N ASN A 2 -8.75 4.27 -13.34
CA ASN A 2 -10.11 3.73 -13.49
C ASN A 2 -10.90 4.65 -14.41
N ALA A 3 -10.81 4.38 -15.71
CA ALA A 3 -11.39 5.17 -16.77
C ALA A 3 -11.78 4.27 -17.94
N VAL A 4 -12.63 4.79 -18.81
CA VAL A 4 -12.97 4.17 -20.09
C VAL A 4 -12.47 5.07 -21.20
N ILE A 5 -11.67 4.51 -22.11
CA ILE A 5 -11.23 5.20 -23.32
C ILE A 5 -12.00 4.60 -24.49
N ALA A 6 -12.70 5.42 -25.25
CA ALA A 6 -13.47 4.96 -26.40
C ALA A 6 -13.18 5.77 -27.66
N LEU A 7 -13.04 5.09 -28.79
CA LEU A 7 -13.07 5.67 -30.12
C LEU A 7 -14.52 5.72 -30.59
N CYS A 8 -14.94 6.91 -30.97
CA CYS A 8 -16.27 7.23 -31.47
C CYS A 8 -16.20 7.73 -32.90
N HIS A 9 -17.26 7.49 -33.66
CA HIS A 9 -17.40 7.86 -35.06
C HIS A 9 -18.80 8.42 -35.32
N PHE A 10 -18.89 9.47 -36.14
CA PHE A 10 -20.15 9.98 -36.64
C PHE A 10 -20.51 9.26 -37.95
N CYS A 11 -21.37 8.24 -37.87
CA CYS A 11 -21.86 7.55 -39.06
C CYS A 11 -22.99 8.34 -39.70
N GLU A 12 -22.93 8.58 -41.02
CA GLU A 12 -24.02 9.27 -41.74
C GLU A 12 -25.36 8.53 -41.67
N ALA A 13 -25.34 7.19 -41.56
CA ALA A 13 -26.55 6.37 -41.47
C ALA A 13 -27.09 6.23 -40.02
N HIS A 14 -26.21 6.11 -39.02
CA HIS A 14 -26.61 5.78 -37.64
C HIS A 14 -26.37 6.90 -36.63
N GLY A 15 -25.76 8.01 -37.06
CA GLY A 15 -25.31 9.08 -36.19
C GLY A 15 -24.08 8.72 -35.35
N PRO A 16 -23.84 9.45 -34.23
CA PRO A 16 -22.68 9.27 -33.38
C PRO A 16 -22.74 7.94 -32.61
N CYS A 17 -21.66 7.17 -32.66
CA CYS A 17 -21.54 5.91 -31.93
C CYS A 17 -20.11 5.63 -31.48
N ALA A 18 -19.96 4.88 -30.39
CA ALA A 18 -18.70 4.28 -30.01
C ALA A 18 -18.48 2.99 -30.82
N ILE A 19 -17.28 2.83 -31.38
CA ILE A 19 -16.91 1.68 -32.20
C ILE A 19 -15.85 0.79 -31.52
N PHE A 20 -15.09 1.35 -30.57
CA PHE A 20 -14.06 0.63 -29.84
C PHE A 20 -13.86 1.23 -28.46
N CYS A 21 -13.94 0.42 -27.41
CA CYS A 21 -13.97 0.85 -26.02
C CYS A 21 -13.00 -0.01 -25.20
N THR A 22 -12.03 0.61 -24.54
CA THR A 22 -11.07 -0.05 -23.64
C THR A 22 -11.31 0.36 -22.20
N GLN A 23 -11.39 -0.62 -21.31
CA GLN A 23 -11.62 -0.44 -19.88
C GLN A 23 -10.65 -1.27 -19.04
N THR A 24 -10.35 -0.81 -17.83
CA THR A 24 -9.53 -1.57 -16.86
C THR A 24 -10.44 -2.41 -15.98
N LEU A 25 -10.18 -3.72 -15.89
CA LEU A 25 -10.82 -4.65 -14.98
C LEU A 25 -9.81 -5.00 -13.88
N ARG A 26 -10.06 -4.53 -12.66
CA ARG A 26 -9.21 -4.84 -11.49
C ARG A 26 -9.82 -5.94 -10.63
N ASP A 27 -11.09 -5.79 -10.27
CA ASP A 27 -11.77 -6.71 -9.35
C ASP A 27 -12.74 -7.66 -10.06
N THR A 28 -13.05 -7.41 -11.33
CA THR A 28 -13.96 -8.24 -12.12
C THR A 28 -13.19 -9.32 -12.86
N LYS A 29 -13.46 -10.60 -12.58
CA LYS A 29 -12.88 -11.70 -13.36
C LYS A 29 -13.52 -11.68 -14.76
N ILE A 30 -12.70 -11.95 -15.77
CA ILE A 30 -13.19 -12.06 -17.16
C ILE A 30 -14.23 -13.18 -17.29
N GLU A 31 -14.09 -14.25 -16.52
CA GLU A 31 -14.99 -15.41 -16.51
C GLU A 31 -16.42 -15.05 -16.06
N ASP A 32 -16.57 -14.02 -15.23
CA ASP A 32 -17.88 -13.56 -14.75
C ASP A 32 -18.59 -12.63 -15.78
N LEU A 33 -17.90 -12.27 -16.86
CA LEU A 33 -18.43 -11.41 -17.91
C LEU A 33 -19.14 -12.24 -18.98
N GLN A 34 -20.43 -11.96 -19.20
CA GLN A 34 -21.24 -12.57 -20.28
C GLN A 34 -20.86 -11.99 -21.65
N LEU A 35 -19.61 -12.23 -22.09
CA LEU A 35 -19.05 -11.72 -23.35
C LEU A 35 -19.81 -12.23 -24.58
N ASP A 36 -20.46 -13.40 -24.47
CA ASP A 36 -21.22 -14.01 -25.56
C ASP A 36 -22.56 -13.30 -25.84
N GLN A 37 -23.16 -12.61 -24.87
CA GLN A 37 -24.44 -11.91 -25.08
C GLN A 37 -24.30 -10.64 -25.95
N GLN A 38 -23.10 -10.08 -26.10
CA GLN A 38 -22.85 -8.92 -26.97
C GLN A 38 -22.80 -9.27 -28.47
N GLN A 39 -22.86 -10.57 -28.83
CA GLN A 39 -22.85 -11.01 -30.23
C GLN A 39 -24.14 -10.66 -31.00
N HIS A 40 -25.26 -10.41 -30.31
CA HIS A 40 -26.57 -10.21 -30.94
C HIS A 40 -26.92 -8.77 -31.34
N SER A 41 -26.03 -7.78 -31.11
CA SER A 41 -26.26 -6.39 -31.50
C SER A 41 -25.25 -5.85 -32.52
N GLN A 42 -24.73 -6.71 -33.41
CA GLN A 42 -23.95 -6.22 -34.55
C GLN A 42 -24.84 -5.37 -35.45
N LYS A 43 -24.50 -4.09 -35.59
CA LYS A 43 -25.12 -3.24 -36.61
C LYS A 43 -24.67 -3.76 -37.96
N GLU A 44 -25.53 -3.81 -38.96
CA GLU A 44 -25.16 -4.24 -40.34
C GLU A 44 -24.18 -3.27 -41.04
N CYS A 45 -23.69 -2.24 -40.35
CA CYS A 45 -22.83 -1.20 -40.90
C CYS A 45 -21.35 -1.45 -40.63
N SER A 46 -20.59 -1.65 -41.72
CA SER A 46 -19.13 -1.80 -41.72
C SER A 46 -18.39 -0.63 -41.04
N ALA A 47 -18.87 0.61 -41.17
CA ALA A 47 -18.25 1.77 -40.49
C ALA A 47 -18.51 1.82 -38.97
N CYS A 48 -19.56 1.14 -38.50
CA CYS A 48 -19.91 1.13 -37.07
C CYS A 48 -19.38 -0.10 -36.33
N ASN A 49 -18.82 -1.06 -37.07
CA ASN A 49 -18.32 -2.30 -36.52
C ASN A 49 -16.82 -2.25 -36.31
N TYR A 50 -16.39 -2.86 -35.22
CA TYR A 50 -15.03 -3.34 -35.07
C TYR A 50 -15.02 -4.80 -35.50
N THR A 51 -14.02 -5.16 -36.28
CA THR A 51 -13.79 -6.54 -36.70
C THR A 51 -12.30 -6.79 -36.56
N THR A 52 -11.94 -7.82 -35.81
CA THR A 52 -10.54 -8.28 -35.76
C THR A 52 -10.31 -9.30 -36.87
N THR A 53 -9.07 -9.40 -37.35
CA THR A 53 -8.62 -10.41 -38.33
C THR A 53 -8.90 -11.84 -37.90
N THR A 54 -9.08 -12.08 -36.60
CA THR A 54 -9.35 -13.41 -36.02
C THR A 54 -10.84 -13.74 -35.88
N GLY A 55 -11.75 -12.83 -36.28
CA GLY A 55 -13.19 -12.98 -36.07
C GLY A 55 -13.62 -12.87 -34.60
N ARG A 56 -12.69 -12.58 -33.68
CA ARG A 56 -12.99 -12.39 -32.26
C ARG A 56 -13.42 -10.96 -31.97
N ASN A 57 -14.50 -10.86 -31.23
CA ASN A 57 -15.13 -9.62 -30.78
C ASN A 57 -14.62 -9.21 -29.37
N ASN A 58 -13.33 -9.38 -29.10
CA ASN A 58 -12.70 -8.87 -27.88
C ASN A 58 -11.18 -8.94 -27.99
N ILE A 59 -10.51 -7.97 -27.38
CA ILE A 59 -9.05 -7.96 -27.22
C ILE A 59 -8.77 -7.69 -25.75
N TYR A 60 -7.92 -8.50 -25.11
CA TYR A 60 -7.49 -8.21 -23.75
C TYR A 60 -5.98 -8.37 -23.59
N SER A 61 -5.43 -7.63 -22.63
CA SER A 61 -4.04 -7.71 -22.20
C SER A 61 -3.98 -7.64 -20.68
N LYS A 62 -2.96 -8.26 -20.09
CA LYS A 62 -2.73 -8.28 -18.64
C LYS A 62 -1.33 -7.78 -18.34
N ASP A 63 -1.23 -6.82 -17.44
CA ASP A 63 0.03 -6.38 -16.88
C ASP A 63 0.42 -7.31 -15.72
N THR A 64 1.59 -7.95 -15.81
CA THR A 64 2.07 -8.89 -14.79
C THR A 64 2.52 -8.19 -13.52
N GLU A 65 3.00 -6.94 -13.62
CA GLU A 65 3.50 -6.17 -12.49
C GLU A 65 2.36 -5.63 -11.61
N SER A 66 1.35 -5.00 -12.23
CA SER A 66 0.21 -4.44 -11.48
C SER A 66 -0.96 -5.41 -11.30
N GLY A 67 -0.96 -6.55 -12.01
CA GLY A 67 -2.09 -7.48 -12.06
C GLY A 67 -3.31 -6.94 -12.81
N ALA A 68 -3.23 -5.72 -13.37
CA ALA A 68 -4.35 -5.09 -14.07
C ALA A 68 -4.64 -5.77 -15.40
N THR A 69 -5.92 -5.95 -15.70
CA THR A 69 -6.38 -6.49 -16.98
C THR A 69 -7.10 -5.40 -17.77
N PHE A 70 -6.75 -5.25 -19.04
CA PHE A 70 -7.36 -4.29 -19.96
C PHE A 70 -8.18 -5.05 -20.97
N LEU A 71 -9.45 -4.69 -21.14
CA LEU A 71 -10.36 -5.32 -22.08
C LEU A 71 -10.88 -4.28 -23.08
N SER A 72 -10.85 -4.63 -24.35
CA SER A 72 -11.43 -3.86 -25.44
C SER A 72 -12.54 -4.61 -26.17
N THR A 73 -13.67 -3.93 -26.34
CA THR A 73 -14.90 -4.41 -26.99
C THR A 73 -15.56 -3.26 -27.76
N GLN A 74 -16.59 -3.50 -28.58
CA GLN A 74 -17.34 -2.41 -29.25
C GLN A 74 -17.95 -1.43 -28.26
N THR A 75 -18.57 -2.01 -27.23
CA THR A 75 -19.30 -1.32 -26.16
C THR A 75 -18.79 -1.84 -24.83
N SER A 76 -18.77 -0.97 -23.81
CA SER A 76 -18.39 -1.38 -22.45
C SER A 76 -19.19 -2.62 -22.01
N VAL A 77 -18.51 -3.54 -21.32
CA VAL A 77 -19.13 -4.79 -20.86
C VAL A 77 -20.10 -4.54 -19.71
N LEU A 78 -19.92 -3.45 -18.96
CA LEU A 78 -20.83 -3.06 -17.89
C LEU A 78 -21.99 -2.26 -18.49
N PRO A 79 -23.26 -2.70 -18.38
CA PRO A 79 -24.39 -2.03 -19.03
C PRO A 79 -24.53 -0.56 -18.63
N GLU A 80 -24.36 -0.24 -17.36
CA GLU A 80 -24.41 1.14 -16.86
C GLU A 80 -23.35 2.00 -17.55
N VAL A 81 -22.11 1.53 -17.63
CA VAL A 81 -21.01 2.23 -18.27
C VAL A 81 -21.23 2.35 -19.78
N ALA A 82 -21.80 1.33 -20.43
CA ALA A 82 -22.15 1.37 -21.84
C ALA A 82 -23.13 2.51 -22.16
N THR A 83 -24.13 2.75 -21.30
CA THR A 83 -25.05 3.88 -21.46
C THR A 83 -24.33 5.23 -21.35
N LEU A 84 -23.38 5.36 -20.41
CA LEU A 84 -22.60 6.58 -20.22
C LEU A 84 -21.69 6.86 -21.42
N VAL A 85 -21.02 5.83 -21.95
CA VAL A 85 -20.18 5.93 -23.15
C VAL A 85 -21.03 6.34 -24.36
N LYS A 86 -22.22 5.77 -24.53
CA LYS A 86 -23.14 6.16 -25.61
C LYS A 86 -23.55 7.63 -25.51
N GLN A 87 -23.91 8.11 -24.33
CA GLN A 87 -24.25 9.52 -24.11
C GLN A 87 -23.05 10.45 -24.35
N ALA A 88 -21.85 10.04 -23.90
CA ALA A 88 -20.62 10.78 -24.12
C ALA A 88 -20.26 10.90 -25.61
N ALA A 89 -20.44 9.82 -26.39
CA ALA A 89 -20.22 9.81 -27.83
C ALA A 89 -21.16 10.79 -28.56
N VAL A 90 -22.45 10.79 -28.20
CA VAL A 90 -23.44 11.73 -28.78
C VAL A 90 -23.04 13.17 -28.50
N ARG A 91 -22.72 13.51 -27.25
CA ARG A 91 -22.32 14.88 -26.89
C ARG A 91 -21.04 15.30 -27.60
N SER A 92 -20.02 14.44 -27.57
CA SER A 92 -18.71 14.68 -28.17
C SER A 92 -18.77 15.01 -29.66
N LEU A 93 -19.64 14.32 -30.41
CA LEU A 93 -19.71 14.44 -31.87
C LEU A 93 -20.83 15.36 -32.37
N SER A 94 -21.83 15.70 -31.55
CA SER A 94 -23.02 16.44 -31.99
C SER A 94 -23.35 17.71 -31.20
N CYS A 95 -22.91 17.83 -29.94
CA CYS A 95 -23.27 18.96 -29.09
C CYS A 95 -22.08 19.88 -28.78
N GLU A 96 -20.92 19.28 -28.56
CA GLU A 96 -19.74 19.99 -28.08
C GLU A 96 -18.91 20.47 -29.26
N ILE A 97 -18.79 21.79 -29.41
CA ILE A 97 -18.11 22.40 -30.56
C ILE A 97 -16.69 22.77 -30.17
N ASN A 98 -15.71 22.23 -30.89
CA ASN A 98 -14.35 22.72 -30.82
C ASN A 98 -14.19 23.97 -31.69
N THR A 99 -13.85 25.11 -31.08
CA THR A 99 -13.64 26.38 -31.78
C THR A 99 -12.25 26.49 -32.42
N ASN A 100 -11.30 25.62 -32.04
CA ASN A 100 -9.98 25.60 -32.67
C ASN A 100 -10.05 24.97 -34.08
N LYS A 101 -9.62 25.75 -35.06
CA LYS A 101 -9.58 25.37 -36.49
C LYS A 101 -8.34 24.54 -36.86
N ASP A 102 -7.51 24.17 -35.90
CA ASP A 102 -6.30 23.37 -36.16
C ASP A 102 -6.68 22.00 -36.71
N LYS A 103 -5.93 21.57 -37.74
CA LYS A 103 -6.12 20.26 -38.39
C LYS A 103 -5.87 19.09 -37.44
N ASP A 104 -5.13 19.34 -36.37
CA ASP A 104 -4.72 18.37 -35.34
C ASP A 104 -5.84 18.02 -34.34
N GLY A 105 -7.05 18.57 -34.52
CA GLY A 105 -8.17 18.36 -33.62
C GLY A 105 -8.06 19.14 -32.31
N GLY A 106 -9.11 19.13 -31.51
CA GLY A 106 -9.15 19.86 -30.23
C GLY A 106 -9.70 19.05 -29.08
N PHE A 107 -9.50 19.59 -27.88
CA PHE A 107 -9.91 18.97 -26.64
C PHE A 107 -11.07 19.73 -26.02
N VAL A 108 -12.19 19.04 -25.83
CA VAL A 108 -13.35 19.58 -25.10
C VAL A 108 -13.56 18.76 -23.84
N PHE A 109 -13.69 19.46 -22.72
CA PHE A 109 -14.03 18.85 -21.44
C PHE A 109 -15.50 19.14 -21.13
N PHE A 110 -16.26 18.11 -20.76
CA PHE A 110 -17.66 18.25 -20.37
C PHE A 110 -18.08 17.13 -19.41
N GLY A 111 -19.29 17.23 -18.86
CA GLY A 111 -19.88 16.19 -18.01
C GLY A 111 -20.27 16.69 -16.63
N ASP A 112 -20.85 15.79 -15.84
CA ASP A 112 -21.46 16.09 -14.55
C ASP A 112 -21.26 14.92 -13.58
N SER A 113 -21.58 15.11 -12.30
CA SER A 113 -21.36 14.10 -11.26
C SER A 113 -22.20 12.83 -11.45
N ALA A 114 -23.36 12.92 -12.13
CA ALA A 114 -24.23 11.76 -12.35
C ALA A 114 -23.70 10.89 -13.49
N ARG A 115 -23.42 11.49 -14.65
CA ARG A 115 -23.01 10.81 -15.89
C ARG A 115 -21.49 10.59 -15.98
N GLY A 116 -20.72 11.25 -15.13
CA GLY A 116 -19.27 11.30 -15.21
C GLY A 116 -18.76 12.45 -16.07
N HIS A 117 -17.45 12.62 -16.05
CA HIS A 117 -16.71 13.66 -16.73
C HIS A 117 -15.95 13.07 -17.93
N VAL A 118 -15.96 13.80 -19.04
CA VAL A 118 -15.43 13.36 -20.33
C VAL A 118 -14.42 14.37 -20.84
N LEU A 119 -13.25 13.87 -21.22
CA LEU A 119 -12.31 14.60 -22.07
C LEU A 119 -12.41 14.04 -23.48
N SER A 120 -12.84 14.86 -24.42
CA SER A 120 -13.09 14.49 -25.82
C SER A 120 -12.03 15.09 -26.73
N HIS A 121 -11.41 14.26 -27.57
CA HIS A 121 -10.49 14.66 -28.62
C HIS A 121 -11.09 14.36 -30.00
N THR A 122 -11.62 15.38 -30.65
CA THR A 122 -12.30 15.24 -31.95
C THR A 122 -11.34 15.57 -33.09
N PHE A 123 -11.29 14.72 -34.12
CA PHE A 123 -10.40 14.85 -35.28
C PHE A 123 -11.07 14.32 -36.56
N ARG A 124 -10.52 14.67 -37.73
CA ARG A 124 -11.05 14.29 -39.05
C ARG A 124 -10.12 13.29 -39.72
N VAL A 125 -10.69 12.24 -40.29
CA VAL A 125 -9.98 11.23 -41.09
C VAL A 125 -10.43 11.38 -42.53
N CYS A 126 -9.50 11.45 -43.49
CA CYS A 126 -9.87 11.66 -44.89
C CYS A 126 -10.51 10.41 -45.50
N ASP A 127 -11.49 10.63 -46.38
CA ASP A 127 -12.24 9.56 -47.04
C ASP A 127 -12.81 10.08 -48.36
N LEU A 128 -12.41 9.52 -49.49
CA LEU A 128 -12.86 9.98 -50.82
C LEU A 128 -14.33 9.68 -51.14
N GLN A 129 -14.96 8.74 -50.44
CA GLN A 129 -16.32 8.27 -50.72
C GLN A 129 -17.40 9.02 -49.92
N THR A 130 -17.02 9.75 -48.86
CA THR A 130 -17.96 10.46 -48.00
C THR A 130 -18.14 11.92 -48.40
N ARG A 131 -19.26 12.51 -47.98
CA ARG A 131 -19.57 13.90 -48.27
C ARG A 131 -18.58 14.82 -47.56
N GLY A 132 -17.91 15.66 -48.34
CA GLY A 132 -16.89 16.59 -47.81
C GLY A 132 -15.49 15.98 -47.71
N PHE A 133 -15.30 14.74 -48.15
CA PHE A 133 -14.03 14.02 -48.22
C PHE A 133 -13.37 13.69 -46.88
N TYR A 134 -14.15 13.61 -45.79
CA TYR A 134 -13.68 13.21 -44.48
C TYR A 134 -14.79 12.57 -43.64
N GLN A 135 -14.39 11.70 -42.72
CA GLN A 135 -15.19 11.20 -41.62
C GLN A 135 -14.77 11.84 -40.29
N LEU A 136 -15.73 12.03 -39.39
CA LEU A 136 -15.50 12.65 -38.09
C LEU A 136 -15.36 11.58 -37.00
N PHE A 137 -14.21 11.59 -36.32
CA PHE A 137 -13.89 10.70 -35.22
C PHE A 137 -13.65 11.48 -33.93
N SER A 138 -13.79 10.79 -32.80
CA SER A 138 -13.46 11.34 -31.50
C SER A 138 -12.92 10.26 -30.57
N ILE A 139 -11.79 10.51 -29.90
CA ILE A 139 -11.36 9.69 -28.77
C ILE A 139 -11.85 10.36 -27.49
N ILE A 140 -12.68 9.65 -26.73
CA ILE A 140 -13.21 10.12 -25.45
C ILE A 140 -12.55 9.37 -24.29
N VAL A 141 -12.28 10.08 -23.20
CA VAL A 141 -11.85 9.52 -21.92
C VAL A 141 -12.91 9.85 -20.88
N LEU A 142 -13.64 8.84 -20.41
CA LEU A 142 -14.70 8.94 -19.42
C LEU A 142 -14.16 8.55 -18.04
N MET A 143 -14.35 9.44 -17.06
CA MET A 143 -13.96 9.25 -15.65
C MET A 143 -15.03 9.78 -14.70
N LYS A 144 -15.13 9.18 -13.51
CA LYS A 144 -16.00 9.73 -12.44
C LYS A 144 -15.34 10.88 -11.69
N ASP A 145 -14.01 10.92 -11.60
CA ASP A 145 -13.26 11.97 -10.92
C ASP A 145 -12.95 13.14 -11.86
N LYS A 146 -13.56 14.29 -11.61
CA LYS A 146 -13.33 15.55 -12.34
C LYS A 146 -11.89 16.04 -12.20
N TYR A 147 -11.38 16.11 -10.97
CA TYR A 147 -10.13 16.78 -10.68
C TYR A 147 -8.95 15.96 -11.20
N PHE A 148 -9.00 14.64 -11.01
CA PHE A 148 -7.98 13.77 -11.57
C PHE A 148 -7.92 13.87 -13.10
N LEU A 149 -9.08 13.83 -13.79
CA LEU A 149 -9.14 13.95 -15.25
C LEU A 149 -8.59 15.29 -15.76
N LEU A 150 -8.85 16.40 -15.06
CA LEU A 150 -8.33 17.71 -15.43
C LEU A 150 -6.82 17.83 -15.17
N ASN A 151 -6.32 17.26 -14.08
CA ASN A 151 -4.89 17.29 -13.73
C ASN A 151 -4.05 16.45 -14.69
N ILE A 152 -4.58 15.31 -15.15
CA ILE A 152 -3.90 14.43 -16.12
C ILE A 152 -4.14 14.84 -17.59
N LYS A 153 -4.96 15.87 -17.84
CA LYS A 153 -5.28 16.35 -19.20
C LYS A 153 -4.04 16.59 -20.07
N PRO A 154 -2.94 17.23 -19.62
CA PRO A 154 -1.77 17.45 -20.48
C PRO A 154 -1.17 16.14 -21.01
N PHE A 155 -1.02 15.14 -20.14
CA PHE A 155 -0.57 13.80 -20.50
C PHE A 155 -1.53 13.11 -21.48
N LEU A 156 -2.83 13.14 -21.19
CA LEU A 156 -3.84 12.58 -22.11
C LEU A 156 -3.79 13.29 -23.47
N ALA A 157 -3.67 14.62 -23.47
CA ALA A 157 -3.72 15.40 -24.69
C ALA A 157 -2.56 15.08 -25.64
N GLU A 158 -1.36 14.90 -25.11
CA GLU A 158 -0.18 14.48 -25.87
C GLU A 158 -0.40 13.12 -26.54
N HIS A 159 -0.82 12.11 -25.77
CA HIS A 159 -0.96 10.75 -26.29
C HIS A 159 -2.17 10.58 -27.20
N LEU A 160 -3.28 11.26 -26.92
CA LEU A 160 -4.47 11.23 -27.79
C LEU A 160 -4.21 11.92 -29.13
N LYS A 161 -3.44 13.02 -29.14
CA LYS A 161 -2.98 13.68 -30.38
C LYS A 161 -2.04 12.81 -31.21
N LYS A 162 -1.19 12.02 -30.55
CA LYS A 162 -0.32 11.07 -31.23
C LYS A 162 -1.14 10.00 -31.97
N ILE A 163 -2.12 9.40 -31.29
CA ILE A 163 -3.00 8.38 -31.88
C ILE A 163 -3.80 8.94 -33.05
N SER A 164 -4.39 10.14 -32.90
CA SER A 164 -5.16 10.76 -33.99
C SER A 164 -4.27 11.10 -35.19
N SER A 165 -3.07 11.63 -34.96
CA SER A 165 -2.08 11.89 -36.01
C SER A 165 -1.68 10.63 -36.77
N GLU A 166 -1.46 9.51 -36.08
CA GLU A 166 -1.11 8.22 -36.69
C GLU A 166 -2.27 7.71 -37.58
N LEU A 167 -3.51 7.77 -37.10
CA LEU A 167 -4.70 7.40 -37.88
C LEU A 167 -4.90 8.31 -39.10
N GLN A 168 -4.69 9.63 -38.94
CA GLN A 168 -4.79 10.60 -40.02
C GLN A 168 -3.72 10.37 -41.08
N ALA A 169 -2.48 10.09 -40.69
CA ALA A 169 -1.38 9.80 -41.60
C ALA A 169 -1.60 8.48 -42.36
N ALA A 170 -2.14 7.44 -41.71
CA ALA A 170 -2.51 6.20 -42.38
C ALA A 170 -3.61 6.43 -43.43
N ALA A 171 -4.69 7.12 -43.08
CA ALA A 171 -5.76 7.43 -44.02
C ALA A 171 -5.31 8.34 -45.18
N GLN A 172 -4.41 9.29 -44.92
CA GLN A 172 -3.86 10.16 -45.94
C GLN A 172 -3.07 9.38 -47.00
N ARG A 173 -2.29 8.37 -46.58
CA ARG A 173 -1.60 7.45 -47.51
C ARG A 173 -2.59 6.66 -48.36
N THR A 174 -3.66 6.14 -47.77
CA THR A 174 -4.73 5.43 -48.50
C THR A 174 -5.37 6.34 -49.54
N LYS A 175 -5.73 7.57 -49.13
CA LYS A 175 -6.31 8.57 -50.03
C LYS A 175 -5.39 8.86 -51.22
N GLU A 176 -4.10 9.10 -50.98
CA GLU A 176 -3.13 9.38 -52.05
C GLU A 176 -3.03 8.21 -53.04
N ALA A 177 -3.03 6.97 -52.56
CA ALA A 177 -3.05 5.78 -53.42
C ALA A 177 -4.34 5.65 -54.24
N GLU A 178 -5.50 5.96 -53.65
CA GLU A 178 -6.79 5.98 -54.36
C GLU A 178 -6.87 7.10 -55.41
N GLU A 179 -6.25 8.26 -55.15
CA GLU A 179 -6.24 9.41 -56.06
C GLU A 179 -5.44 9.15 -57.34
N VAL A 180 -4.39 8.31 -57.28
CA VAL A 180 -3.62 7.87 -58.46
C VAL A 180 -4.47 7.01 -59.39
N ASN A 181 -5.35 6.17 -58.83
CA ASN A 181 -6.15 5.21 -59.60
C ASN A 181 -7.43 5.80 -60.20
N TYR A 182 -7.97 6.89 -59.62
CA TYR A 182 -9.24 7.49 -60.07
C TYR A 182 -9.10 8.99 -60.40
N SER A 183 -9.24 9.33 -61.69
CA SER A 183 -9.20 10.73 -62.15
C SER A 183 -10.29 11.59 -61.48
N ALA A 184 -9.97 12.84 -61.14
CA ALA A 184 -10.91 13.80 -60.54
C ALA A 184 -12.15 14.11 -61.41
N ARG A 185 -12.09 13.72 -62.70
CA ARG A 185 -13.19 13.83 -63.67
C ARG A 185 -14.10 12.59 -63.63
N GLN A 186 -13.56 11.38 -63.50
CA GLN A 186 -14.36 10.17 -63.27
C GLN A 186 -15.17 10.25 -61.97
N ARG A 187 -14.61 10.84 -60.90
CA ARG A 187 -15.29 11.03 -59.61
C ARG A 187 -16.50 11.98 -59.66
N ARG A 188 -16.54 12.91 -60.63
CA ARG A 188 -17.65 13.87 -60.81
C ARG A 188 -18.70 13.43 -61.82
N LEU A 189 -18.31 12.58 -62.79
CA LEU A 189 -19.18 12.13 -63.89
C LEU A 189 -19.81 10.74 -63.66
N SER A 190 -19.28 9.93 -62.75
CA SER A 190 -19.83 8.60 -62.41
C SER A 190 -21.03 8.71 -61.47
N GLY A 191 -22.13 9.26 -61.99
CA GLY A 191 -23.37 9.47 -61.24
C GLY A 191 -24.08 8.20 -60.73
N ALA A 192 -23.56 6.98 -60.95
CA ALA A 192 -24.24 5.74 -60.57
C ALA A 192 -23.65 5.02 -59.33
N GLN A 193 -22.33 5.05 -59.11
CA GLN A 193 -21.69 4.37 -57.96
C GLN A 193 -21.56 5.27 -56.71
N PHE A 194 -21.62 6.59 -56.86
CA PHE A 194 -21.51 7.56 -55.75
C PHE A 194 -22.87 7.99 -55.16
N LEU A 195 -24.00 7.48 -55.68
CA LEU A 195 -25.34 7.82 -55.17
C LEU A 195 -25.68 7.10 -53.84
N MET A 196 -24.93 6.05 -53.48
CA MET A 196 -25.07 5.34 -52.21
C MET A 196 -23.67 5.14 -51.60
N PRO A 197 -23.11 6.14 -50.89
CA PRO A 197 -21.83 5.98 -50.23
C PRO A 197 -21.88 4.80 -49.26
N THR A 198 -21.09 3.76 -49.54
CA THR A 198 -20.99 2.60 -48.66
C THR A 198 -20.16 2.99 -47.43
N PRO A 199 -20.66 2.77 -46.21
CA PRO A 199 -19.96 3.16 -44.99
C PRO A 199 -18.66 2.35 -44.84
N ARG A 200 -17.49 2.99 -44.96
CA ARG A 200 -16.19 2.32 -44.86
C ARG A 200 -15.75 2.08 -43.42
N SER A 201 -15.23 0.90 -43.13
CA SER A 201 -14.63 0.58 -41.83
C SER A 201 -13.32 1.34 -41.61
N LEU A 202 -12.90 1.51 -40.35
CA LEU A 202 -11.61 2.14 -40.04
C LEU A 202 -10.42 1.37 -40.67
N VAL A 203 -10.55 0.06 -40.82
CA VAL A 203 -9.58 -0.81 -41.49
C VAL A 203 -9.45 -0.46 -42.97
N GLU A 204 -10.57 -0.21 -43.66
CA GLU A 204 -10.58 0.23 -45.06
C GLU A 204 -10.00 1.64 -45.23
N LEU A 205 -10.32 2.56 -44.31
CA LEU A 205 -9.81 3.93 -44.38
C LEU A 205 -8.29 3.99 -44.23
N THR A 206 -7.75 3.21 -43.30
CA THR A 206 -6.31 3.21 -42.97
C THR A 206 -5.50 2.19 -43.77
N CYS A 207 -6.17 1.25 -44.44
CA CYS A 207 -5.57 0.03 -45.01
C CYS A 207 -4.72 -0.78 -44.01
N GLU A 208 -4.97 -0.65 -42.70
CA GLU A 208 -4.25 -1.36 -41.66
C GLU A 208 -5.11 -2.44 -40.99
N GLN A 209 -4.79 -3.72 -41.26
CA GLN A 209 -5.55 -4.86 -40.73
C GLN A 209 -5.53 -4.95 -39.19
N ASN A 210 -4.46 -4.46 -38.57
CA ASN A 210 -4.23 -4.56 -37.12
C ASN A 210 -4.52 -3.24 -36.37
N VAL A 211 -5.23 -2.29 -36.99
CA VAL A 211 -5.50 -0.97 -36.39
C VAL A 211 -6.14 -1.07 -34.99
N PHE A 212 -7.08 -2.00 -34.79
CA PHE A 212 -7.73 -2.18 -33.49
C PHE A 212 -6.81 -2.83 -32.43
N ALA A 213 -5.85 -3.66 -32.84
CA ALA A 213 -4.84 -4.20 -31.93
C ALA A 213 -3.84 -3.10 -31.50
N GLN A 214 -3.46 -2.22 -32.43
CA GLN A 214 -2.65 -1.04 -32.10
C GLN A 214 -3.41 -0.10 -31.15
N LEU A 215 -4.68 0.21 -31.45
CA LEU A 215 -5.53 1.02 -30.58
C LEU A 215 -5.71 0.40 -29.18
N HIS A 216 -5.88 -0.92 -29.10
CA HIS A 216 -5.90 -1.63 -27.82
C HIS A 216 -4.61 -1.36 -27.03
N SER A 217 -3.45 -1.55 -27.67
CA SER A 217 -2.14 -1.32 -27.05
C SER A 217 -2.00 0.11 -26.55
N HIS A 218 -2.35 1.10 -27.37
CA HIS A 218 -2.33 2.51 -26.98
C HIS A 218 -3.26 2.82 -25.81
N PHE A 219 -4.51 2.38 -25.86
CA PHE A 219 -5.49 2.67 -24.81
C PHE A 219 -5.14 1.95 -23.50
N ALA A 220 -4.71 0.69 -23.56
CA ALA A 220 -4.24 -0.06 -22.40
C ALA A 220 -3.02 0.62 -21.76
N TRP A 221 -2.06 1.06 -22.59
CA TRP A 221 -0.89 1.78 -22.11
C TRP A 221 -1.26 3.12 -21.48
N ILE A 222 -2.15 3.92 -22.08
CA ILE A 222 -2.63 5.18 -21.48
C ILE A 222 -3.32 4.92 -20.13
N LEU A 223 -4.14 3.87 -20.02
CA LEU A 223 -4.78 3.49 -18.76
C LEU A 223 -3.76 3.08 -17.69
N LEU A 224 -2.72 2.35 -18.07
CA LEU A 224 -1.65 1.91 -17.18
C LEU A 224 -0.74 3.08 -16.76
N ALA A 225 -0.15 3.78 -17.71
CA ALA A 225 0.74 4.92 -17.50
C ALA A 225 0.00 6.05 -16.77
N GLY A 226 -1.25 6.32 -17.13
CA GLY A 226 -2.07 7.31 -16.44
C GLY A 226 -2.36 6.97 -14.97
N SER A 227 -2.28 5.68 -14.59
CA SER A 227 -2.36 5.27 -13.18
C SER A 227 -1.10 5.58 -12.36
N ARG A 228 0.03 5.74 -13.05
CA ARG A 228 1.35 6.00 -12.48
C ARG A 228 1.78 7.46 -12.65
N PHE A 229 0.94 8.29 -13.29
CA PHE A 229 1.27 9.68 -13.62
C PHE A 229 1.37 10.57 -12.38
N LEU A 230 0.51 10.33 -11.37
CA LEU A 230 0.58 11.00 -10.07
C LEU A 230 0.88 9.94 -9.01
N THR A 231 2.06 10.01 -8.39
CA THR A 231 2.48 9.12 -7.31
C THR A 231 2.63 9.89 -6.01
N GLU A 232 1.98 9.41 -4.95
CA GLU A 232 2.15 9.95 -3.60
C GLU A 232 3.34 9.28 -2.91
N HIS A 233 4.23 10.11 -2.36
CA HIS A 233 5.33 9.65 -1.52
C HIS A 233 5.02 10.01 -0.06
N VAL A 234 4.42 9.07 0.67
CA VAL A 234 4.15 9.25 2.10
C VAL A 234 5.39 8.86 2.88
N THR A 235 6.04 9.84 3.52
CA THR A 235 7.12 9.58 4.46
C THR A 235 6.53 9.26 5.83
N PHE A 236 6.48 7.98 6.17
CA PHE A 236 6.34 7.60 7.57
C PHE A 236 7.67 7.92 8.26
N GLY A 237 7.63 8.56 9.44
CA GLY A 237 8.85 8.81 10.22
C GLY A 237 9.57 7.50 10.59
N ASN A 238 10.66 7.58 11.35
CA ASN A 238 11.31 6.39 11.91
C ASN A 238 10.37 5.74 12.94
N LEU A 239 9.45 4.91 12.45
CA LEU A 239 8.49 4.17 13.26
C LEU A 239 9.28 3.09 14.03
N PRO A 240 9.21 3.06 15.38
CA PRO A 240 10.02 2.15 16.19
C PRO A 240 9.86 0.66 15.88
N TRP A 241 8.74 0.27 15.24
CA TRP A 241 8.41 -1.13 14.90
C TRP A 241 8.80 -1.53 13.47
N LEU A 242 9.32 -0.60 12.66
CA LEU A 242 9.84 -0.92 11.33
C LEU A 242 11.34 -1.17 11.46
N PRO A 243 11.86 -2.31 10.98
CA PRO A 243 13.30 -2.53 10.96
C PRO A 243 13.99 -1.37 10.22
N PRO A 244 15.20 -0.95 10.64
CA PRO A 244 15.94 0.09 9.95
C PRO A 244 16.01 -0.24 8.46
N GLN A 245 15.52 0.66 7.61
CA GLN A 245 15.59 0.51 6.16
C GLN A 245 17.06 0.55 5.76
N SER A 246 17.71 -0.61 5.74
CA SER A 246 19.12 -0.78 5.39
C SER A 246 19.31 -0.79 3.88
N SER A 247 18.86 0.27 3.19
CA SER A 247 19.29 0.57 1.81
C SER A 247 18.70 1.90 1.36
N GLY A 248 19.53 2.77 0.79
CA GLY A 248 19.12 4.02 0.13
C GLY A 248 18.33 3.83 -1.18
N ARG A 249 17.52 2.78 -1.27
CA ARG A 249 16.53 2.58 -2.33
C ARG A 249 15.18 2.31 -1.67
N PRO A 250 14.11 3.02 -2.06
CA PRO A 250 12.77 2.59 -1.67
C PRO A 250 12.55 1.17 -2.19
N PRO A 251 11.96 0.25 -1.40
CA PRO A 251 11.66 -1.08 -1.88
C PRO A 251 10.74 -0.99 -3.10
N ALA A 252 11.08 -1.73 -4.15
CA ALA A 252 10.31 -1.78 -5.40
C ALA A 252 8.97 -2.53 -5.25
N GLN A 253 8.60 -2.96 -4.05
CA GLN A 253 7.32 -3.59 -3.77
C GLN A 253 6.53 -2.67 -2.85
N ARG A 254 5.38 -2.20 -3.36
CA ARG A 254 4.30 -1.68 -2.53
C ARG A 254 4.12 -2.63 -1.36
N LEU A 255 4.31 -2.13 -0.15
CA LEU A 255 3.93 -2.79 1.09
C LEU A 255 2.40 -2.92 1.09
N THR A 256 1.87 -3.96 0.44
CA THR A 256 0.66 -4.60 0.93
C THR A 256 1.04 -5.20 2.28
N TYR A 257 0.62 -4.56 3.36
CA TYR A 257 0.75 -5.08 4.70
C TYR A 257 -0.03 -6.39 4.79
N ASN A 258 0.65 -7.52 4.64
CA ASN A 258 0.18 -8.79 5.16
C ASN A 258 0.71 -8.89 6.59
N SER A 259 -0.18 -8.72 7.57
CA SER A 259 0.07 -9.03 8.98
C SER A 259 0.25 -10.53 9.14
N SER A 260 1.46 -11.05 8.94
CA SER A 260 1.82 -12.42 9.32
C SER A 260 3.27 -12.72 8.96
N THR A 261 4.23 -12.29 9.79
CA THR A 261 5.60 -12.84 9.73
C THR A 261 6.28 -12.84 11.11
N LEU A 262 5.86 -13.71 12.02
CA LEU A 262 6.72 -14.32 13.06
C LEU A 262 6.20 -15.72 13.44
N PRO A 263 6.76 -16.83 12.90
CA PRO A 263 6.24 -18.21 13.06
C PRO A 263 6.44 -18.86 14.45
N MET A 264 6.84 -18.10 15.48
CA MET A 264 7.14 -18.65 16.81
C MET A 264 6.36 -17.95 17.94
N ILE A 265 5.52 -16.98 17.59
CA ILE A 265 4.57 -16.35 18.53
C ILE A 265 3.20 -17.05 18.42
N GLU A 266 2.86 -17.62 17.26
CA GLU A 266 1.60 -18.33 16.98
C GLU A 266 1.30 -19.48 17.95
N LYS A 267 2.33 -20.19 18.46
CA LYS A 267 2.12 -21.37 19.32
C LYS A 267 1.51 -21.04 20.69
N TYR A 268 1.55 -19.78 21.12
CA TYR A 268 0.96 -19.33 22.38
C TYR A 268 -0.20 -18.34 22.17
N GLU A 269 -0.25 -17.62 21.04
CA GLU A 269 -1.37 -16.72 20.71
C GLU A 269 -2.68 -17.46 20.42
N GLU A 270 -2.65 -18.67 19.87
CA GLU A 270 -3.90 -19.42 19.54
C GLU A 270 -4.63 -20.00 20.77
N SER A 271 -4.06 -19.88 21.98
CA SER A 271 -4.62 -20.52 23.20
C SER A 271 -4.93 -19.56 24.35
N ILE A 272 -4.71 -18.26 24.17
CA ILE A 272 -4.84 -17.26 25.24
C ILE A 272 -6.03 -16.35 24.94
N ASP A 273 -7.04 -16.43 25.81
CA ASP A 273 -8.22 -15.57 25.81
C ASP A 273 -7.81 -14.08 25.78
N ASP A 274 -8.52 -13.24 25.02
CA ASP A 274 -8.25 -11.80 24.78
C ASP A 274 -8.14 -10.93 26.06
N GLN A 275 -8.32 -11.52 27.24
CA GLN A 275 -8.26 -10.92 28.57
C GLN A 275 -6.82 -10.68 29.09
N GLU A 276 -5.79 -11.40 28.59
CA GLU A 276 -4.43 -11.34 29.15
C GLU A 276 -3.55 -10.17 28.62
N GLU A 277 -4.03 -9.33 27.70
CA GLU A 277 -3.27 -8.19 27.14
C GLU A 277 -2.92 -7.08 28.16
N PHE A 278 -3.47 -7.12 29.38
CA PHE A 278 -3.50 -5.94 30.26
C PHE A 278 -2.65 -6.00 31.54
N PHE A 279 -1.86 -7.05 31.81
CA PHE A 279 -1.03 -7.07 33.02
C PHE A 279 0.04 -5.97 33.02
N SER A 280 -0.08 -4.96 33.89
CA SER A 280 0.93 -3.91 34.02
C SER A 280 1.99 -4.25 35.08
N LEU A 281 2.93 -3.33 35.31
CA LEU A 281 3.90 -3.44 36.40
C LEU A 281 3.24 -3.55 37.79
N ARG A 282 1.95 -3.20 37.96
CA ARG A 282 1.20 -3.47 39.19
C ARG A 282 1.07 -4.95 39.48
N HIS A 283 0.98 -5.80 38.45
CA HIS A 283 0.95 -7.24 38.61
C HIS A 283 2.22 -7.75 39.30
N ILE A 284 3.40 -7.26 38.89
CA ILE A 284 4.68 -7.57 39.58
C ILE A 284 4.57 -7.18 41.06
N LYS A 285 4.10 -5.98 41.37
CA LYS A 285 3.94 -5.47 42.75
C LYS A 285 2.91 -6.24 43.59
N GLN A 286 1.92 -6.88 42.96
CA GLN A 286 0.95 -7.75 43.63
C GLN A 286 1.56 -9.12 43.94
N VAL A 287 2.35 -9.65 43.00
CA VAL A 287 3.00 -10.97 43.09
C VAL A 287 4.17 -10.97 44.08
N VAL A 288 5.01 -9.93 44.05
CA VAL A 288 6.13 -9.77 45.01
C VAL A 288 5.73 -8.87 46.17
N ARG A 289 6.41 -8.99 47.32
CA ARG A 289 6.13 -8.11 48.47
C ARG A 289 6.37 -6.64 48.11
N LYS A 290 5.67 -5.74 48.80
CA LYS A 290 5.78 -4.29 48.59
C LYS A 290 7.23 -3.79 48.63
N ASP A 291 8.05 -4.37 49.50
CA ASP A 291 9.45 -3.99 49.69
C ASP A 291 10.38 -4.58 48.61
N ASP A 292 9.98 -5.69 47.97
CA ASP A 292 10.78 -6.39 46.96
C ASP A 292 10.56 -5.86 45.54
N PHE A 293 9.46 -5.15 45.28
CA PHE A 293 9.17 -4.57 43.97
C PHE A 293 10.29 -3.63 43.50
N ALA A 294 10.84 -2.83 44.42
CA ALA A 294 11.97 -1.96 44.14
C ALA A 294 13.22 -2.75 43.73
N ASN A 295 13.50 -3.85 44.41
CA ASN A 295 14.64 -4.72 44.11
C ASN A 295 14.52 -5.33 42.72
N VAL A 296 13.33 -5.85 42.38
CA VAL A 296 13.05 -6.42 41.05
C VAL A 296 13.26 -5.39 39.94
N CYS A 297 12.69 -4.19 40.08
CA CYS A 297 12.87 -3.12 39.09
C CYS A 297 14.34 -2.70 38.95
N TYR A 298 15.07 -2.54 40.06
CA TYR A 298 16.48 -2.18 40.03
C TYR A 298 17.32 -3.24 39.31
N CYS A 299 17.15 -4.51 39.68
CA CYS A 299 17.87 -5.63 39.08
C CYS A 299 17.59 -5.76 37.58
N ALA A 300 16.33 -5.62 37.17
CA ALA A 300 15.94 -5.69 35.75
C ALA A 300 16.55 -4.54 34.94
N LEU A 301 16.48 -3.32 35.46
CA LEU A 301 16.97 -2.12 34.77
C LEU A 301 18.50 -2.00 34.72
N THR A 302 19.22 -2.63 35.65
CA THR A 302 20.69 -2.57 35.74
C THR A 302 21.42 -3.83 35.30
N GLY A 303 20.69 -4.88 34.89
CA GLY A 303 21.27 -6.08 34.31
C GLY A 303 21.80 -7.11 35.31
N VAL A 304 21.34 -7.05 36.56
CA VAL A 304 21.54 -8.14 37.54
C VAL A 304 20.76 -9.36 37.03
N LYS A 305 21.35 -10.56 37.17
CA LYS A 305 20.72 -11.77 36.63
C LYS A 305 19.49 -12.13 37.45
N ILE A 306 18.31 -12.12 36.84
CA ILE A 306 17.04 -12.51 37.46
C ILE A 306 16.70 -13.94 37.02
N ILE A 307 16.50 -14.82 37.99
CA ILE A 307 16.06 -16.20 37.78
C ILE A 307 14.69 -16.35 38.44
N VAL A 308 13.69 -16.64 37.62
CA VAL A 308 12.32 -16.93 38.03
C VAL A 308 12.10 -18.43 37.94
N ARG A 309 11.75 -19.07 39.05
CA ARG A 309 11.54 -20.52 39.13
C ARG A 309 10.08 -20.81 39.42
N GLY A 310 9.45 -21.68 38.65
CA GLY A 310 8.05 -22.07 38.84
C GLY A 310 7.43 -22.66 37.58
N ALA A 311 6.17 -23.10 37.69
CA ALA A 311 5.42 -23.59 36.54
C ALA A 311 5.28 -22.49 35.45
N PRO A 312 5.42 -22.83 34.15
CA PRO A 312 5.34 -21.86 33.06
C PRO A 312 4.06 -21.03 33.08
N GLU A 313 2.92 -21.65 33.34
CA GLU A 313 1.60 -21.00 33.42
C GLU A 313 1.54 -19.87 34.46
N ARG A 314 2.21 -20.04 35.62
CA ARG A 314 2.23 -19.02 36.68
C ARG A 314 3.28 -17.94 36.44
N THR A 315 4.40 -18.30 35.81
CA THR A 315 5.53 -17.39 35.62
C THR A 315 5.41 -16.54 34.35
N PHE A 316 4.59 -16.95 33.37
CA PHE A 316 4.48 -16.30 32.08
C PHE A 316 4.05 -14.83 32.18
N ASN A 317 2.95 -14.54 32.87
CA ASN A 317 2.43 -13.17 33.02
C ASN A 317 3.42 -12.27 33.76
N PHE A 318 4.08 -12.80 34.79
CA PHE A 318 5.15 -12.11 35.50
C PHE A 318 6.34 -11.77 34.59
N MET A 319 6.78 -12.72 33.76
CA MET A 319 7.86 -12.53 32.79
C MET A 319 7.49 -11.51 31.70
N MET A 320 6.24 -11.51 31.23
CA MET A 320 5.73 -10.50 30.29
C MET A 320 5.77 -9.09 30.90
N CYS A 321 5.44 -8.93 32.19
CA CYS A 321 5.58 -7.64 32.86
C CYS A 321 7.05 -7.23 33.03
N LEU A 322 7.97 -8.17 33.34
CA LEU A 322 9.40 -7.88 33.41
C LEU A 322 9.97 -7.42 32.07
N LYS A 323 9.49 -8.01 30.96
CA LYS A 323 9.85 -7.60 29.60
C LYS A 323 9.54 -6.13 29.32
N LYS A 324 8.47 -5.59 29.92
CA LYS A 324 8.09 -4.17 29.79
C LYS A 324 9.07 -3.20 30.46
N LEU A 325 9.97 -3.68 31.33
CA LEU A 325 11.03 -2.88 31.94
C LEU A 325 12.25 -2.73 31.02
N LEU A 326 12.31 -3.45 29.90
CA LEU A 326 13.44 -3.42 28.96
C LEU A 326 13.02 -2.84 27.60
N PRO A 327 13.92 -2.10 26.93
CA PRO A 327 13.78 -1.75 25.52
C PRO A 327 13.63 -2.99 24.62
N GLU A 328 12.89 -2.84 23.53
CA GLU A 328 12.66 -3.92 22.55
C GLU A 328 13.95 -4.61 22.05
N PRO A 329 15.04 -3.89 21.69
CA PRO A 329 16.28 -4.55 21.26
C PRO A 329 16.94 -5.42 22.35
N MET A 330 16.57 -5.23 23.62
CA MET A 330 17.10 -5.97 24.76
C MET A 330 16.21 -7.15 25.18
N HIS A 331 15.08 -7.38 24.50
CA HIS A 331 14.18 -8.50 24.82
C HIS A 331 14.82 -9.87 24.54
N ASN A 332 15.82 -9.92 23.66
CA ASN A 332 16.66 -11.11 23.43
C ASN A 332 17.51 -11.52 24.65
N LEU A 333 17.66 -10.64 25.66
CA LEU A 333 18.33 -10.97 26.92
C LEU A 333 17.41 -11.77 27.86
N MET A 334 16.16 -12.01 27.45
CA MET A 334 15.19 -12.78 28.22
C MET A 334 15.00 -14.16 27.62
N ARG A 335 14.88 -15.16 28.48
CA ARG A 335 14.48 -16.52 28.09
C ARG A 335 13.31 -16.97 28.97
N ILE A 336 12.23 -17.37 28.32
CA ILE A 336 11.04 -17.90 28.98
C ILE A 336 11.02 -19.42 28.78
N ASP A 337 10.66 -20.14 29.83
CA ASP A 337 10.58 -21.61 29.86
C ASP A 337 11.87 -22.28 29.40
N ALA A 338 12.97 -21.98 30.10
CA ALA A 338 14.24 -22.66 29.87
C ALA A 338 14.17 -24.09 30.44
N GLN A 339 14.15 -25.07 29.54
CA GLN A 339 14.04 -26.49 29.88
C GLN A 339 15.39 -27.15 30.25
N HIS A 340 16.51 -26.45 30.03
CA HIS A 340 17.85 -27.00 30.24
C HIS A 340 18.72 -26.10 31.14
N GLN A 341 19.51 -26.72 32.02
CA GLN A 341 20.40 -26.01 32.95
C GLN A 341 21.44 -25.13 32.24
N HIS A 342 21.88 -25.52 31.02
CA HIS A 342 22.82 -24.73 30.22
C HIS A 342 22.28 -23.34 29.82
N SER A 343 20.96 -23.16 29.77
CA SER A 343 20.34 -21.85 29.53
C SER A 343 20.59 -20.86 30.69
N ILE A 344 20.93 -21.36 31.88
CA ILE A 344 21.34 -20.52 33.02
C ILE A 344 22.78 -20.03 32.87
N SER A 345 23.62 -20.70 32.06
CA SER A 345 25.00 -20.29 31.79
C SER A 345 25.14 -19.34 30.59
N SER A 346 24.10 -19.21 29.75
CA SER A 346 24.09 -18.29 28.61
C SER A 346 23.95 -16.82 29.01
N GLU A 347 24.18 -15.92 28.05
CA GLU A 347 24.19 -14.45 28.19
C GLU A 347 22.85 -13.82 28.64
N TYR A 348 21.77 -14.62 28.72
CA TYR A 348 20.47 -14.15 29.21
C TYR A 348 20.56 -13.58 30.64
N LYS A 349 19.89 -12.44 30.81
CA LYS A 349 19.83 -11.69 32.06
C LYS A 349 18.56 -11.96 32.86
N ILE A 350 17.44 -12.28 32.19
CA ILE A 350 16.18 -12.65 32.85
C ILE A 350 15.73 -14.00 32.32
N ILE A 351 15.57 -14.99 33.21
CA ILE A 351 15.32 -16.38 32.81
C ILE A 351 14.18 -16.93 33.66
N SER A 352 13.20 -17.60 33.03
CA SER A 352 12.28 -18.49 33.75
C SER A 352 12.61 -19.97 33.56
N VAL A 353 12.53 -20.77 34.63
CA VAL A 353 12.87 -22.19 34.67
C VAL A 353 11.84 -22.98 35.50
N SER A 354 11.69 -24.28 35.22
CA SER A 354 10.88 -25.19 36.06
C SER A 354 11.46 -25.36 37.47
N ASN A 355 10.61 -25.78 38.41
CA ASN A 355 11.00 -26.17 39.76
C ASN A 355 12.00 -27.35 39.79
N ASP A 356 12.08 -28.16 38.74
CA ASP A 356 12.98 -29.32 38.71
C ASP A 356 14.44 -28.94 38.41
N ILE A 357 14.68 -27.72 37.95
CA ILE A 357 16.00 -27.28 37.50
C ILE A 357 16.80 -26.69 38.67
N ALA A 358 18.05 -27.15 38.82
CA ALA A 358 18.99 -26.59 39.78
C ALA A 358 19.45 -25.19 39.35
N VAL A 359 19.24 -24.21 40.24
CA VAL A 359 19.59 -22.80 40.02
C VAL A 359 20.71 -22.35 40.96
N PRO A 360 21.57 -21.41 40.53
CA PRO A 360 22.60 -20.82 41.38
C PRO A 360 22.05 -20.24 42.69
N VAL A 361 22.89 -20.20 43.72
CA VAL A 361 22.57 -19.56 45.00
C VAL A 361 22.40 -18.05 44.77
N ALA A 362 21.39 -17.46 45.42
CA ALA A 362 21.17 -16.02 45.38
C ALA A 362 22.40 -15.28 45.93
N SER A 363 22.83 -14.24 45.23
CA SER A 363 24.01 -13.44 45.55
C SER A 363 23.75 -11.96 45.20
N SER A 364 24.75 -11.10 45.29
CA SER A 364 24.64 -9.73 44.81
C SER A 364 24.42 -9.65 43.28
N SER A 365 24.90 -10.65 42.52
CA SER A 365 24.79 -10.72 41.06
C SER A 365 23.65 -11.59 40.54
N VAL A 366 23.02 -12.38 41.42
CA VAL A 366 21.90 -13.29 41.10
C VAL A 366 20.71 -13.00 42.01
N PHE A 367 19.64 -12.49 41.40
CA PHE A 367 18.33 -12.24 42.02
C PHE A 367 17.40 -13.42 41.74
N ARG A 368 16.88 -14.07 42.78
CA ARG A 368 16.06 -15.28 42.66
C ARG A 368 14.62 -15.05 43.11
N ILE A 369 13.68 -15.53 42.31
CA ILE A 369 12.24 -15.47 42.56
C ILE A 369 11.68 -16.88 42.39
N ASP A 370 11.26 -17.51 43.49
CA ASP A 370 10.69 -18.86 43.49
C ASP A 370 9.17 -18.79 43.67
N PHE A 371 8.40 -19.24 42.68
CA PHE A 371 6.97 -19.47 42.80
C PHE A 371 6.76 -20.82 43.49
N LEU A 372 6.08 -20.79 44.62
CA LEU A 372 5.90 -21.94 45.51
C LEU A 372 4.63 -22.70 45.14
N ASP A 373 4.68 -24.03 45.24
CA ASP A 373 3.53 -24.89 44.95
C ASP A 373 2.48 -24.84 46.08
N GLU A 374 2.91 -24.58 47.32
CA GLU A 374 2.06 -24.38 48.50
C GLU A 374 2.13 -22.93 49.01
N HIS A 375 0.97 -22.37 49.37
CA HIS A 375 0.84 -21.01 49.93
C HIS A 375 1.49 -20.91 51.31
N LEU A 376 2.78 -20.59 51.37
CA LEU A 376 3.47 -20.32 52.61
C LEU A 376 3.13 -18.89 53.09
N ASN A 377 2.38 -18.78 54.18
CA ASN A 377 2.00 -17.50 54.83
C ASN A 377 1.22 -16.53 53.92
N GLY A 378 0.35 -17.04 53.04
CA GLY A 378 -0.48 -16.20 52.16
C GLY A 378 0.28 -15.52 51.02
N HIS A 379 1.52 -15.96 50.75
CA HIS A 379 2.33 -15.48 49.64
C HIS A 379 2.79 -16.63 48.76
N ASP A 380 2.60 -16.48 47.45
CA ASP A 380 2.91 -17.51 46.46
C ASP A 380 4.37 -17.48 45.98
N VAL A 381 5.15 -16.51 46.47
CA VAL A 381 6.50 -16.22 45.96
C VAL A 381 7.51 -15.98 47.07
N SER A 382 8.66 -16.64 46.97
CA SER A 382 9.85 -16.41 47.79
C SER A 382 10.91 -15.64 46.98
N VAL A 383 11.25 -14.42 47.43
CA VAL A 383 12.28 -13.57 46.82
C VAL A 383 13.58 -13.65 47.63
N LYS A 384 14.71 -13.85 46.95
CA LYS A 384 16.04 -13.92 47.57
C LYS A 384 17.05 -13.10 46.76
N TRP A 385 17.66 -12.12 47.42
CA TRP A 385 18.76 -11.31 46.87
C TRP A 385 19.65 -10.81 48.00
N GLN A 386 20.97 -10.85 47.79
CA GLN A 386 21.97 -10.41 48.77
C GLN A 386 22.59 -9.06 48.40
N GLY A 387 22.00 -8.34 47.45
CA GLY A 387 22.40 -6.97 47.13
C GLY A 387 21.59 -5.93 47.91
N GLU A 388 22.08 -4.70 47.91
CA GLU A 388 21.42 -3.55 48.53
C GLU A 388 21.07 -2.51 47.48
N LEU A 389 19.93 -1.85 47.65
CA LEU A 389 19.56 -0.72 46.83
C LEU A 389 20.47 0.48 47.13
N PRO A 390 20.88 1.25 46.11
CA PRO A 390 21.64 2.48 46.34
C PRO A 390 20.79 3.51 47.10
N ARG A 391 21.45 4.36 47.91
CA ARG A 391 20.78 5.46 48.66
C ARG A 391 19.96 6.39 47.78
N LYS A 392 20.35 6.54 46.50
CA LYS A 392 19.60 7.26 45.46
C LYS A 392 19.31 6.29 44.32
N LEU A 393 18.03 6.15 43.98
CA LEU A 393 17.57 5.27 42.90
C LEU A 393 17.69 5.97 41.53
N PRO A 394 17.88 5.22 40.43
CA PRO A 394 17.83 5.78 39.09
C PRO A 394 16.51 6.52 38.82
N ASP A 395 16.56 7.63 38.08
CA ASP A 395 15.39 8.49 37.84
C ASP A 395 14.30 7.78 37.04
N LEU A 396 14.67 6.90 36.09
CA LEU A 396 13.71 6.01 35.42
C LEU A 396 12.95 5.15 36.42
N MET A 397 13.65 4.54 37.38
CA MET A 397 13.05 3.67 38.38
C MET A 397 12.10 4.45 39.29
N VAL A 398 12.48 5.66 39.71
CA VAL A 398 11.62 6.54 40.52
C VAL A 398 10.35 6.90 39.76
N LYS A 399 10.45 7.24 38.46
CA LYS A 399 9.30 7.52 37.60
C LYS A 399 8.37 6.32 37.46
N LEU A 400 8.91 5.13 37.25
CA LEU A 400 8.13 3.89 37.16
C LEU A 400 7.42 3.56 38.47
N GLN A 401 8.11 3.70 39.61
CA GLN A 401 7.50 3.47 40.93
C GLN A 401 6.33 4.43 41.20
N ARG A 402 6.51 5.73 40.90
CA ARG A 402 5.43 6.72 41.01
C ARG A 402 4.25 6.40 40.08
N ALA A 403 4.52 6.00 38.84
CA ALA A 403 3.46 5.63 37.89
C ALA A 403 2.67 4.41 38.37
N VAL A 404 3.31 3.42 38.99
CA VAL A 404 2.66 2.23 39.55
C VAL A 404 1.78 2.57 40.77
N GLU A 405 2.19 3.55 41.57
CA GLU A 405 1.46 4.02 42.75
C GLU A 405 0.30 4.97 42.44
N GLU A 406 0.32 5.58 41.26
CA GLU A 406 -0.73 6.49 40.81
C GLU A 406 -2.06 5.75 40.62
N LYS A 407 -3.05 6.03 41.45
CA LYS A 407 -4.33 5.30 41.47
C LYS A 407 -5.24 5.67 40.30
N THR A 408 -5.05 6.83 39.69
CA THR A 408 -5.86 7.29 38.55
C THR A 408 -5.53 6.55 37.26
N PHE A 409 -4.37 5.93 37.15
CA PHE A 409 -3.99 5.18 35.96
C PHE A 409 -4.78 3.87 35.85
N THR A 410 -5.43 3.67 34.71
CA THR A 410 -5.86 2.34 34.29
C THR A 410 -4.64 1.51 33.88
N GLU A 411 -4.79 0.19 33.82
CA GLU A 411 -3.70 -0.72 33.42
C GLU A 411 -3.15 -0.38 32.01
N LEU A 412 -4.03 0.01 31.09
CA LEU A 412 -3.65 0.48 29.75
C LEU A 412 -2.81 1.76 29.81
N VAL A 413 -3.24 2.77 30.58
CA VAL A 413 -2.51 4.04 30.73
C VAL A 413 -1.15 3.79 31.37
N LEU A 414 -1.07 2.96 32.39
CA LEU A 414 0.18 2.58 33.04
C LEU A 414 1.13 1.85 32.08
N ASN A 415 0.61 0.95 31.23
CA ASN A 415 1.41 0.28 30.20
C ASN A 415 1.97 1.29 29.17
N LYS A 416 1.15 2.24 28.71
CA LYS A 416 1.61 3.31 27.80
C LYS A 416 2.64 4.21 28.46
N GLN A 417 2.41 4.63 29.71
CA GLN A 417 3.34 5.46 30.47
C GLN A 417 4.68 4.75 30.71
N THR A 418 4.64 3.46 31.03
CA THR A 418 5.84 2.61 31.14
C THR A 418 6.62 2.63 29.83
N LYS A 419 5.94 2.37 28.69
CA LYS A 419 6.58 2.41 27.37
C LYS A 419 7.21 3.76 27.06
N VAL A 420 6.53 4.87 27.37
CA VAL A 420 7.07 6.23 27.18
C VAL A 420 8.36 6.43 27.97
N HIS A 421 8.39 6.03 29.23
CA HIS A 421 9.60 6.16 30.06
C HIS A 421 10.75 5.27 29.58
N ILE A 422 10.48 4.03 29.18
CA ILE A 422 11.50 3.14 28.60
C ILE A 422 12.05 3.71 27.30
N GLU A 423 11.19 4.22 26.42
CA GLU A 423 11.60 4.82 25.14
C GLU A 423 12.39 6.13 25.33
N GLU A 424 11.98 6.99 26.28
CA GLU A 424 12.72 8.21 26.64
C GLU A 424 14.16 7.86 27.03
N TRP A 425 14.34 6.88 27.92
CA TRP A 425 15.64 6.47 28.40
C TRP A 425 16.46 5.71 27.35
N LYS A 426 15.81 4.89 26.53
CA LYS A 426 16.43 4.24 25.36
C LYS A 426 17.04 5.30 24.44
N ASN A 427 16.30 6.36 24.15
CA ASN A 427 16.76 7.45 23.29
C ASN A 427 17.88 8.27 23.93
N LYS A 428 17.82 8.51 25.25
CA LYS A 428 18.94 9.12 25.99
C LYS A 428 20.22 8.28 25.85
N VAL A 429 20.14 6.97 26.05
CA VAL A 429 21.29 6.05 25.92
C VAL A 429 21.82 6.03 24.48
N LYS A 430 20.94 5.92 23.47
CA LYS A 430 21.35 5.99 22.05
C LYS A 430 22.05 7.30 21.71
N CYS A 431 21.53 8.42 22.19
CA CYS A 431 22.14 9.73 22.00
C CYS A 431 23.54 9.80 22.66
N LEU A 432 23.68 9.24 23.86
CA LEU A 432 24.97 9.14 24.56
C LEU A 432 25.97 8.22 23.84
N ASN A 433 25.51 7.14 23.22
CA ASN A 433 26.36 6.21 22.45
C ASN A 433 26.87 6.83 21.14
N HIS A 434 26.11 7.74 20.53
CA HIS A 434 26.55 8.49 19.34
C HIS A 434 27.63 9.53 19.67
N ALA A 435 27.80 9.93 20.93
CA ALA A 435 28.80 10.90 21.35
C ALA A 435 30.20 10.27 21.40
N LYS A 436 31.03 10.54 20.39
CA LYS A 436 32.38 9.96 20.23
C LYS A 436 33.44 10.41 21.25
N SER A 437 33.18 11.46 22.03
CA SER A 437 34.15 12.05 22.96
C SER A 437 33.60 12.11 24.39
N THR A 438 34.44 11.74 25.37
CA THR A 438 34.10 11.75 26.81
C THR A 438 33.70 13.13 27.32
N SER A 439 34.29 14.21 26.77
CA SER A 439 33.94 15.58 27.14
C SER A 439 32.54 15.98 26.64
N VAL A 440 32.19 15.54 25.43
CA VAL A 440 30.85 15.74 24.83
C VAL A 440 29.82 14.91 25.59
N GLN A 441 30.13 13.65 25.89
CA GLN A 441 29.24 12.77 26.65
C GLN A 441 28.93 13.35 28.04
N THR A 442 29.93 13.95 28.71
CA THR A 442 29.74 14.61 30.02
C THR A 442 28.80 15.82 29.93
N LYS A 443 28.94 16.65 28.89
CA LYS A 443 28.02 17.78 28.64
C LYS A 443 26.62 17.29 28.30
N LEU A 444 26.52 16.25 27.47
CA LEU A 444 25.24 15.68 27.04
C LEU A 444 24.47 15.03 28.20
N LYS A 445 25.16 14.35 29.13
CA LYS A 445 24.54 13.85 30.37
C LYS A 445 23.87 14.97 31.17
N LYS A 446 24.52 16.14 31.29
CA LYS A 446 23.93 17.31 31.96
C LYS A 446 22.68 17.83 31.24
N VAL A 447 22.71 17.92 29.91
CA VAL A 447 21.56 18.38 29.09
C VAL A 447 20.38 17.41 29.16
N LEU A 448 20.65 16.10 29.13
CA LEU A 448 19.62 15.06 29.19
C LEU A 448 19.09 14.81 30.61
N GLY A 449 19.60 15.54 31.60
CA GLY A 449 19.21 15.42 33.01
C GLY A 449 19.71 14.14 33.68
N VAL A 450 20.70 13.46 33.10
CA VAL A 450 21.28 12.21 33.64
C VAL A 450 22.11 12.51 34.87
N GLN A 451 21.82 11.83 35.96
CA GLN A 451 22.49 11.97 37.25
C GLN A 451 23.48 10.83 37.50
N PRO A 452 24.41 10.96 38.47
CA PRO A 452 25.38 9.91 38.78
C PRO A 452 24.75 8.57 39.16
N GLN A 453 23.59 8.57 39.83
CA GLN A 453 22.89 7.34 40.20
C GLN A 453 22.29 6.56 39.02
N ASP A 454 22.18 7.18 37.84
CA ASP A 454 21.67 6.53 36.63
C ASP A 454 22.78 5.77 35.88
N GLN A 455 24.04 5.94 36.28
CA GLN A 455 25.19 5.38 35.58
C GLN A 455 25.17 3.84 35.46
N PRO A 456 24.75 3.06 36.47
CA PRO A 456 24.64 1.61 36.32
C PRO A 456 23.65 1.19 35.22
N LEU A 457 22.51 1.88 35.11
CA LEU A 457 21.51 1.65 34.08
C LEU A 457 22.08 1.98 32.70
N ILE A 458 22.71 3.14 32.56
CA ILE A 458 23.30 3.57 31.30
C ILE A 458 24.40 2.61 30.85
N ASN A 459 25.29 2.19 31.76
CA ASN A 459 26.34 1.23 31.43
C ASN A 459 25.77 -0.07 30.87
N TYR A 460 24.73 -0.61 31.50
CA TYR A 460 24.07 -1.83 31.05
C TYR A 460 23.32 -1.64 29.73
N TRP A 461 22.60 -0.54 29.54
CA TRP A 461 21.83 -0.32 28.31
C TRP A 461 22.75 0.02 27.13
N SER A 462 23.85 0.74 27.38
CA SER A 462 24.83 1.10 26.35
C SER A 462 25.50 -0.11 25.71
N THR A 463 25.66 -1.24 26.43
CA THR A 463 26.26 -2.46 25.87
C THR A 463 25.34 -3.21 24.92
N HIS A 464 24.04 -2.94 24.95
CA HIS A 464 23.03 -3.68 24.17
C HIS A 464 22.25 -2.80 23.18
N LEU A 465 22.30 -1.47 23.33
CA LEU A 465 21.64 -0.52 22.44
C LEU A 465 22.67 0.15 21.52
N HIS A 466 22.89 -0.42 20.34
CA HIS A 466 23.71 0.22 19.30
C HIS A 466 22.91 1.23 18.47
#